data_AF-A0A7D3WW73-F1
#
_entry.id   AF-A0A7D3WW73-F1
#
_cell.length_a   1.000
_cell.length_b   1.000
_cell.length_c   1.000
_cell.angle_alpha   90.00
_cell.angle_beta   90.00
_cell.angle_gamma   90.00
#
_symmetry.space_group_name_H-M   'P 1'
#
loop_
_entity.id
_entity.type
_entity.pdbx_description
1 polymer ?
#
loop_
_entity_poly.entity_id
_entity_poly.type
_entity_poly.pdbx_seq_one_letter_code
_entity_poly.pdbx_strand_id
1 'polypeptide(L)'
;MIYTRALASQMVAAQYDQTTITLAPTADPADPYASSTRVQTRLGYLAVYQDAEDEADEQQEAATTLQHPVQEGEALTLLRLEARQRYARPAKRYNEATIVADLEKRGIGRPSTYASILKTIFARQYIDTGSVAGKKLTSQVLTWQDGQVATTSKSETLGADKDKLLPTATGTQVTEFLEQNFPKIMDYKFTAGCEAIFDKIAAGTQTYQQFVPMFDKNLLGWVAAADQLTPDRAELQKRLVGQFEGADMLIGTGKNGPYIAHAEKYYTIPDGVSPTTLSEAQAQALITQRRQTAPREVGQHQGKPVVVGQGPKGVYLKWHEQYFNAPADTAAAAITAGRR
;
A
#
# COMPACT_ATOMS: atom_id res chain seq x y z
N MET A 1 24.19 -13.62 13.77
CA MET A 1 23.04 -12.96 14.44
C MET A 1 22.71 -13.57 15.79
N ILE A 2 22.38 -14.88 15.90
CA ILE A 2 21.98 -15.48 17.20
C ILE A 2 23.12 -15.40 18.24
N TYR A 3 24.33 -15.84 17.88
CA TYR A 3 25.50 -15.84 18.77
C TYR A 3 25.87 -14.44 19.27
N THR A 4 25.94 -13.46 18.36
CA THR A 4 26.31 -12.08 18.70
C THR A 4 25.29 -11.43 19.63
N ARG A 5 23.98 -11.67 19.39
CA ARG A 5 22.90 -11.17 20.26
C ARG A 5 22.89 -11.83 21.64
N ALA A 6 23.15 -13.15 21.71
CA ALA A 6 23.26 -13.86 22.98
C ALA A 6 24.44 -13.36 23.81
N LEU A 7 25.61 -13.18 23.20
CA LEU A 7 26.79 -12.63 23.86
C LEU A 7 26.56 -11.20 24.35
N ALA A 8 26.04 -10.33 23.48
CA ALA A 8 25.72 -8.94 23.81
C ALA A 8 24.77 -8.81 25.01
N SER A 9 23.80 -9.73 25.15
CA SER A 9 22.85 -9.73 26.27
C SER A 9 23.49 -9.92 27.66
N GLN A 10 24.69 -10.50 27.72
CA GLN A 10 25.44 -10.72 28.95
C GLN A 10 26.52 -9.65 29.18
N MET A 11 26.67 -8.71 28.25
CA MET A 11 27.65 -7.65 28.33
C MET A 11 27.10 -6.43 29.07
N VAL A 12 28.02 -5.60 29.52
CA VAL A 12 27.69 -4.37 30.20
C VAL A 12 27.06 -3.35 29.24
N ALA A 13 26.13 -2.54 29.73
CA ALA A 13 25.47 -1.52 28.93
C ALA A 13 26.47 -0.51 28.34
N ALA A 14 26.19 -0.06 27.10
CA ALA A 14 26.82 1.12 26.53
C ALA A 14 26.43 2.36 27.36
N GLN A 15 27.36 3.30 27.50
CA GLN A 15 27.16 4.54 28.26
C GLN A 15 27.48 5.74 27.38
N TYR A 16 26.73 6.81 27.61
CA TYR A 16 26.80 8.02 26.83
C TYR A 16 26.57 9.23 27.73
N ASP A 17 27.29 10.30 27.43
CA ASP A 17 27.00 11.62 27.96
C ASP A 17 26.15 12.37 26.94
N GLN A 18 24.97 12.82 27.35
CA GLN A 18 24.09 13.64 26.52
C GLN A 18 24.17 15.09 26.99
N THR A 19 24.52 15.99 26.06
CA THR A 19 24.60 17.43 26.30
C THR A 19 23.57 18.14 25.44
N THR A 20 22.66 18.87 26.07
CA THR A 20 21.69 19.72 25.40
C THR A 20 22.09 21.18 25.58
N ILE A 21 22.25 21.89 24.48
CA ILE A 21 22.53 23.33 24.46
C ILE A 21 21.27 24.05 23.99
N THR A 22 20.85 25.03 24.77
CA THR A 22 19.77 25.95 24.43
C THR A 22 20.38 27.32 24.14
N LEU A 23 20.11 27.87 22.96
CA LEU A 23 20.59 29.16 22.51
C LEU A 23 19.40 30.12 22.45
N ALA A 24 19.47 31.19 23.24
CA ALA A 24 18.50 32.29 23.20
C ALA A 24 19.06 33.41 22.30
N PRO A 25 18.47 33.68 21.13
CA PRO A 25 18.89 34.78 20.27
C PRO A 25 18.70 36.13 20.97
N THR A 26 19.66 37.04 20.85
CA THR A 26 19.51 38.41 21.39
C THR A 26 18.36 39.17 20.74
N ALA A 27 18.07 38.90 19.46
CA ALA A 27 17.01 39.56 18.70
C ALA A 27 15.60 39.10 19.11
N ASP A 28 15.45 37.84 19.52
CA ASP A 28 14.19 37.28 19.99
C ASP A 28 14.44 36.17 21.02
N PRO A 29 14.54 36.53 22.32
CA PRO A 29 14.76 35.55 23.39
C PRO A 29 13.60 34.57 23.59
N ALA A 30 12.42 34.84 23.01
CA ALA A 30 11.24 33.99 23.16
C ALA A 30 11.23 32.79 22.18
N ASP A 31 12.11 32.77 21.19
CA ASP A 31 12.26 31.68 20.21
C ASP A 31 13.63 30.98 20.36
N PRO A 32 13.82 30.15 21.41
CA PRO A 32 15.09 29.50 21.67
C PRO A 32 15.35 28.33 20.71
N TYR A 33 16.62 28.19 20.32
CA TYR A 33 17.09 27.05 19.54
C TYR A 33 17.66 26.01 20.49
N ALA A 34 17.25 24.75 20.35
CA ALA A 34 17.82 23.64 21.11
C ALA A 34 18.55 22.68 20.18
N SER A 35 19.75 22.28 20.57
CA SER A 35 20.51 21.20 19.95
C SER A 35 20.95 20.21 21.02
N SER A 36 20.86 18.93 20.73
CA SER A 36 21.36 17.87 21.61
C SER A 36 22.42 17.08 20.90
N THR A 37 23.51 16.80 21.61
CA THR A 37 24.56 15.91 21.17
C THR A 37 24.75 14.80 22.19
N ARG A 38 25.25 13.66 21.72
CA ARG A 38 25.52 12.49 22.53
C ARG A 38 26.94 12.04 22.23
N VAL A 39 27.71 11.79 23.28
CA VAL A 39 29.08 11.27 23.17
C VAL A 39 29.14 9.94 23.88
N GLN A 40 29.56 8.90 23.16
CA GLN A 40 29.72 7.58 23.73
C GLN A 40 30.92 7.57 24.69
N THR A 41 30.67 7.37 25.98
CA THR A 41 31.70 7.26 27.02
C THR A 41 32.14 5.81 27.24
N ARG A 42 31.25 4.84 26.96
CA ARG A 42 31.59 3.42 27.01
C ARG A 42 30.87 2.62 25.93
N LEU A 43 31.61 1.82 25.18
CA LEU A 43 31.10 0.99 24.09
C LEU A 43 30.17 -0.15 24.58
N GLY A 44 30.52 -0.86 25.66
CA GLY A 44 29.68 -1.92 26.22
C GLY A 44 29.36 -3.04 25.21
N TYR A 45 28.09 -3.47 25.17
CA TYR A 45 27.61 -4.53 24.27
C TYR A 45 27.73 -4.19 22.77
N LEU A 46 27.84 -2.89 22.41
CA LEU A 46 27.95 -2.45 21.01
C LEU A 46 29.25 -2.94 20.34
N ALA A 47 30.24 -3.37 21.13
CA ALA A 47 31.49 -3.95 20.61
C ALA A 47 31.27 -5.24 19.78
N VAL A 48 30.14 -5.92 19.95
CA VAL A 48 29.82 -7.19 19.26
C VAL A 48 28.44 -7.22 18.63
N TYR A 49 27.60 -6.22 18.87
CA TYR A 49 26.27 -6.14 18.30
C TYR A 49 25.84 -4.69 18.10
N GLN A 50 25.72 -4.28 16.84
CA GLN A 50 25.11 -3.03 16.37
C GLN A 50 24.05 -3.40 15.33
N ASP A 51 22.85 -2.85 15.45
CA ASP A 51 21.85 -2.99 14.40
C ASP A 51 22.01 -1.86 13.35
N ALA A 52 21.42 -2.04 12.16
CA ALA A 52 21.57 -1.08 11.06
C ALA A 52 21.03 0.33 11.36
N GLU A 53 20.15 0.47 12.36
CA GLU A 53 19.69 1.77 12.85
C GLU A 53 20.77 2.45 13.71
N ASP A 54 21.49 1.69 14.53
CA ASP A 54 22.56 2.21 15.39
C ASP A 54 23.73 2.78 14.58
N GLU A 55 24.13 2.11 13.48
CA GLU A 55 25.19 2.61 12.58
C GLU A 55 24.83 3.92 11.87
N ALA A 56 23.55 4.10 11.53
CA ALA A 56 23.06 5.32 10.89
C ALA A 56 23.00 6.50 11.88
N ASP A 57 22.63 6.23 13.14
CA ASP A 57 22.61 7.22 14.20
C ASP A 57 24.03 7.69 14.56
N GLU A 58 25.04 6.80 14.63
CA GLU A 58 26.44 7.17 14.92
C GLU A 58 27.00 8.20 13.92
N GLN A 59 26.71 8.03 12.63
CA GLN A 59 27.18 8.96 11.57
C GLN A 59 26.53 10.34 11.70
N GLN A 60 25.29 10.38 12.19
CA GLN A 60 24.54 11.61 12.38
C GLN A 60 24.97 12.33 13.66
N GLU A 61 25.24 11.58 14.74
CA GLU A 61 25.79 12.08 16.00
C GLU A 61 27.19 12.69 15.79
N ALA A 62 28.07 12.04 15.02
CA ALA A 62 29.41 12.56 14.73
C ALA A 62 29.39 13.97 14.09
N ALA A 63 28.34 14.31 13.34
CA ALA A 63 28.17 15.63 12.73
C ALA A 63 27.65 16.70 13.71
N THR A 64 27.05 16.31 14.83
CA THR A 64 26.51 17.23 15.85
C THR A 64 27.32 17.23 17.14
N THR A 65 28.35 16.38 17.24
CA THR A 65 29.29 16.32 18.37
C THR A 65 29.96 17.66 18.63
N LEU A 66 29.87 18.11 19.88
CA LEU A 66 30.61 19.28 20.35
C LEU A 66 32.11 18.98 20.29
N GLN A 67 32.83 19.72 19.46
CA GLN A 67 34.28 19.60 19.35
C GLN A 67 35.02 20.40 20.44
N HIS A 68 34.32 21.34 21.08
CA HIS A 68 34.84 22.20 22.13
C HIS A 68 33.84 22.32 23.29
N PRO A 69 34.34 22.40 24.54
CA PRO A 69 33.48 22.67 25.68
C PRO A 69 32.85 24.06 25.55
N VAL A 70 31.57 24.17 25.89
CA VAL A 70 30.84 25.43 25.97
C VAL A 70 30.47 25.72 27.42
N GLN A 71 30.42 27.00 27.79
CA GLN A 71 30.01 27.43 29.13
C GLN A 71 28.65 28.16 29.09
N GLU A 72 27.92 28.07 30.20
CA GLU A 72 26.70 28.86 30.36
C GLU A 72 27.02 30.37 30.30
N GLY A 73 26.27 31.09 29.48
CA GLY A 73 26.47 32.52 29.26
C GLY A 73 27.58 32.88 28.27
N GLU A 74 28.26 31.90 27.67
CA GLU A 74 29.25 32.14 26.62
C GLU A 74 28.62 32.78 25.38
N ALA A 75 29.24 33.86 24.89
CA ALA A 75 28.80 34.54 23.69
C ALA A 75 29.25 33.76 22.44
N LEU A 76 28.29 33.19 21.71
CA LEU A 76 28.56 32.45 20.47
C LEU A 76 28.37 33.33 19.24
N THR A 77 29.23 33.13 18.23
CA THR A 77 29.09 33.80 16.94
C THR A 77 28.16 33.02 16.02
N LEU A 78 27.13 33.67 15.50
CA LEU A 78 26.26 33.08 14.49
C LEU A 78 27.02 32.98 13.16
N LEU A 79 27.41 31.77 12.78
CA LEU A 79 28.09 31.51 11.50
C LEU A 79 27.10 31.33 10.35
N ARG A 80 25.99 30.63 10.59
CA ARG A 80 25.02 30.26 9.56
C ARG A 80 23.66 29.98 10.19
N LEU A 81 22.59 30.43 9.55
CA LEU A 81 21.21 30.08 9.90
C LEU A 81 20.53 29.41 8.71
N GLU A 82 19.89 28.27 8.93
CA GLU A 82 19.14 27.55 7.89
C GLU A 82 17.68 27.38 8.29
N ALA A 83 16.76 27.95 7.52
CA ALA A 83 15.34 27.64 7.63
C ALA A 83 14.97 26.61 6.56
N ARG A 84 14.50 25.44 7.00
CA ARG A 84 14.19 24.29 6.13
C ARG A 84 12.68 24.04 6.12
N GLN A 85 12.07 24.12 4.95
CA GLN A 85 10.71 23.64 4.75
C GLN A 85 10.68 22.11 4.87
N ARG A 86 9.76 21.57 5.68
CA ARG A 86 9.57 20.13 5.84
C ARG A 86 8.12 19.76 5.59
N TYR A 87 7.89 18.60 4.98
CA TYR A 87 6.56 18.03 4.82
C TYR A 87 6.33 16.89 5.81
N ALA A 88 5.11 16.78 6.31
CA ALA A 88 4.69 15.63 7.11
C ALA A 88 4.79 14.35 6.26
N ARG A 89 5.45 13.32 6.81
CA ARG A 89 5.59 12.02 6.14
C ARG A 89 4.40 11.13 6.50
N PRO A 90 3.83 10.39 5.53
CA PRO A 90 2.83 9.38 5.85
C PRO A 90 3.45 8.23 6.67
N ALA A 91 2.61 7.45 7.34
CA ALA A 91 3.04 6.25 8.03
C ALA A 91 3.69 5.27 7.05
N LYS A 92 4.82 4.68 7.47
CA LYS A 92 5.56 3.70 6.66
C LYS A 92 4.73 2.44 6.49
N ARG A 93 4.75 1.86 5.29
CA ARG A 93 4.16 0.54 5.06
C ARG A 93 4.93 -0.57 5.74
N TYR A 94 4.23 -1.66 6.03
CA TYR A 94 4.83 -2.83 6.67
C TYR A 94 5.78 -3.59 5.73
N ASN A 95 6.82 -4.18 6.30
CA ASN A 95 7.49 -5.36 5.75
C ASN A 95 7.19 -6.55 6.68
N GLU A 96 7.72 -7.73 6.39
CA GLU A 96 7.49 -8.91 7.22
C GLU A 96 7.92 -8.71 8.68
N ALA A 97 9.04 -8.04 8.92
CA ALA A 97 9.51 -7.79 10.29
C ALA A 97 8.58 -6.83 11.05
N THR A 98 8.17 -5.73 10.42
CA THR A 98 7.36 -4.70 11.09
C THR A 98 5.91 -5.12 11.26
N ILE A 99 5.35 -5.96 10.37
CA ILE A 99 4.00 -6.52 10.59
C ILE A 99 4.01 -7.55 11.72
N VAL A 100 5.06 -8.38 11.82
CA VAL A 100 5.20 -9.33 12.95
C VAL A 100 5.33 -8.58 14.27
N ALA A 101 6.15 -7.52 14.31
CA ALA A 101 6.28 -6.67 15.50
C ALA A 101 4.94 -6.01 15.89
N ASP A 102 4.14 -5.54 14.92
CA ASP A 102 2.82 -4.95 15.20
C ASP A 102 1.80 -6.01 15.67
N LEU A 103 1.83 -7.22 15.11
CA LEU A 103 1.00 -8.36 15.55
C LEU A 103 1.34 -8.77 16.99
N GLU A 104 2.62 -8.90 17.32
CA GLU A 104 3.11 -9.20 18.67
C GLU A 104 2.67 -8.12 19.66
N LYS A 105 2.88 -6.84 19.32
CA LYS A 105 2.44 -5.70 20.13
C LYS A 105 0.93 -5.70 20.40
N ARG A 106 0.13 -6.18 19.45
CA ARG A 106 -1.34 -6.29 19.57
C ARG A 106 -1.80 -7.57 20.26
N GLY A 107 -0.89 -8.51 20.56
CA GLY A 107 -1.23 -9.81 21.14
C GLY A 107 -1.91 -10.77 20.15
N ILE A 108 -1.82 -10.49 18.85
CA ILE A 108 -2.42 -11.31 17.79
C ILE A 108 -1.35 -12.27 17.26
N GLY A 109 -1.64 -13.57 17.29
CA GLY A 109 -0.68 -14.61 16.91
C GLY A 109 0.40 -14.87 17.97
N ARG A 110 1.24 -15.87 17.71
CA ARG A 110 2.29 -16.40 18.60
C ARG A 110 3.54 -16.70 17.78
N PRO A 111 4.72 -16.93 18.40
CA PRO A 111 5.94 -17.28 17.68
C PRO A 111 5.78 -18.45 16.70
N SER A 112 4.88 -19.39 17.00
CA SER A 112 4.52 -20.53 16.14
C SER A 112 3.60 -20.18 14.96
N THR A 113 2.95 -19.01 14.96
CA THR A 113 1.93 -18.65 13.97
C THR A 113 2.31 -17.49 13.06
N TYR A 114 3.27 -16.62 13.41
CA TYR A 114 3.63 -15.47 12.58
C TYR A 114 3.99 -15.84 11.13
N ALA A 115 4.86 -16.84 10.95
CA ALA A 115 5.26 -17.31 9.63
C ALA A 115 4.10 -17.95 8.86
N SER A 116 3.21 -18.69 9.54
CA SER A 116 2.08 -19.36 8.90
C SER A 116 0.97 -18.39 8.51
N ILE A 117 0.74 -17.33 9.31
CA ILE A 117 -0.16 -16.22 8.98
C ILE A 117 0.31 -15.56 7.68
N LEU A 118 1.56 -15.10 7.63
CA LEU A 118 2.13 -14.45 6.45
C LEU A 118 2.06 -15.35 5.22
N LYS A 119 2.51 -16.61 5.35
CA LYS A 119 2.44 -17.60 4.27
C LYS A 119 1.02 -17.76 3.73
N THR A 120 0.02 -17.78 4.60
CA THR A 120 -1.38 -17.98 4.20
C THR A 120 -1.94 -16.78 3.46
N ILE A 121 -1.71 -15.56 3.95
CA ILE A 121 -2.25 -14.34 3.32
C ILE A 121 -1.55 -14.03 1.99
N PHE A 122 -0.27 -14.41 1.83
CA PHE A 122 0.41 -14.41 0.53
C PHE A 122 -0.13 -15.49 -0.40
N ALA A 123 -0.26 -16.74 0.06
CA ALA A 123 -0.76 -17.85 -0.78
C ALA A 123 -2.20 -17.61 -1.28
N ARG A 124 -3.02 -16.90 -0.50
CA ARG A 124 -4.37 -16.49 -0.89
C ARG A 124 -4.43 -15.19 -1.68
N GLN A 125 -3.27 -14.61 -2.00
CA GLN A 125 -3.14 -13.37 -2.79
C GLN A 125 -3.89 -12.18 -2.17
N TYR A 126 -3.96 -12.09 -0.83
CA TYR A 126 -4.53 -10.92 -0.14
C TYR A 126 -3.53 -9.78 -0.02
N ILE A 127 -2.24 -10.12 -0.02
CA ILE A 127 -1.13 -9.16 -0.03
C ILE A 127 -0.11 -9.55 -1.08
N ASP A 128 0.68 -8.57 -1.52
CA ASP A 128 1.84 -8.76 -2.38
C ASP A 128 3.00 -7.85 -1.93
N THR A 129 4.22 -8.17 -2.35
CA THR A 129 5.38 -7.29 -2.13
C THR A 129 5.53 -6.36 -3.32
N GLY A 130 5.54 -5.05 -3.07
CA GLY A 130 5.66 -4.07 -4.13
C GLY A 130 6.27 -2.75 -3.67
N SER A 131 6.35 -1.83 -4.62
CA SER A 131 6.88 -0.49 -4.40
C SER A 131 5.84 0.55 -4.78
N VAL A 132 5.68 1.57 -3.93
CA VAL A 132 4.83 2.73 -4.19
C VAL A 132 5.72 3.90 -4.52
N ALA A 133 5.50 4.51 -5.69
CA ALA A 133 6.21 5.70 -6.10
C ALA A 133 5.80 6.88 -5.19
N GLY A 134 6.81 7.55 -4.61
CA GLY A 134 6.57 8.76 -3.84
C GLY A 134 6.25 9.97 -4.72
N LYS A 135 5.61 10.97 -4.13
CA LYS A 135 5.35 12.25 -4.79
C LYS A 135 6.60 13.12 -4.70
N LYS A 136 7.07 13.62 -5.85
CA LYS A 136 8.16 14.61 -5.89
C LYS A 136 7.63 15.96 -5.43
N LEU A 137 8.25 16.52 -4.41
CA LEU A 137 7.96 17.84 -3.86
C LEU A 137 9.23 18.68 -3.88
N THR A 138 9.05 19.99 -3.96
CA THR A 138 10.15 20.96 -3.88
C THR A 138 10.11 21.59 -2.50
N SER A 139 11.12 21.31 -1.68
CA SER A 139 11.33 21.97 -0.40
C SER A 139 12.23 23.19 -0.59
N GLN A 140 11.90 24.30 0.05
CA GLN A 140 12.78 25.46 0.12
C GLN A 140 13.71 25.39 1.33
N VAL A 141 14.97 25.77 1.11
CA VAL A 141 15.95 26.01 2.16
C VAL A 141 16.46 27.44 2.02
N LEU A 142 16.19 28.24 3.05
CA LEU A 142 16.73 29.58 3.19
C LEU A 142 17.99 29.49 4.03
N THR A 143 19.11 29.92 3.47
CA THR A 143 20.40 29.96 4.17
C THR A 143 20.82 31.40 4.32
N TRP A 144 20.95 31.85 5.56
CA TRP A 144 21.60 33.12 5.88
C TRP A 144 23.06 32.86 6.24
N GLN A 145 23.96 33.62 5.63
CA GLN A 145 25.40 33.62 5.93
C GLN A 145 25.99 35.00 5.57
N ASP A 146 26.81 35.56 6.46
CA ASP A 146 27.52 36.83 6.26
C ASP A 146 26.62 37.99 5.78
N GLY A 147 25.41 38.08 6.34
CA GLY A 147 24.45 39.15 6.02
C GLY A 147 23.62 38.95 4.75
N GLN A 148 23.85 37.86 4.00
CA GLN A 148 23.12 37.54 2.78
C GLN A 148 22.19 36.34 2.99
N VAL A 149 21.01 36.39 2.37
CA VAL A 149 20.04 35.28 2.35
C VAL A 149 20.03 34.67 0.96
N ALA A 150 20.41 33.39 0.87
CA ALA A 150 20.26 32.59 -0.33
C ALA A 150 19.03 31.68 -0.19
N THR A 151 18.23 31.58 -1.25
CA THR A 151 17.14 30.62 -1.34
C THR A 151 17.55 29.49 -2.28
N THR A 152 17.51 28.26 -1.78
CA THR A 152 17.74 27.07 -2.60
C THR A 152 16.51 26.18 -2.60
N SER A 153 16.22 25.58 -3.75
CA SER A 153 15.15 24.60 -3.90
C SER A 153 15.75 23.22 -4.00
N LYS A 154 15.29 22.31 -3.14
CA LYS A 154 15.68 20.90 -3.14
C LYS A 154 14.47 20.06 -3.52
N SER A 155 14.65 19.16 -4.49
CA SER A 155 13.64 18.15 -4.79
C SER A 155 13.78 17.00 -3.81
N GLU A 156 12.68 16.63 -3.16
CA GLU A 156 12.59 15.46 -2.30
C GLU A 156 11.39 14.59 -2.68
N THR A 157 11.48 13.30 -2.41
CA THR A 157 10.41 12.33 -2.71
C THR A 157 9.72 11.93 -1.41
N LEU A 158 8.43 12.21 -1.32
CA LEU A 158 7.61 11.95 -0.14
C LEU A 158 6.74 10.71 -0.33
N GLY A 159 6.76 9.79 0.65
CA GLY A 159 5.90 8.61 0.66
C GLY A 159 6.29 7.51 -0.33
N ALA A 160 7.55 7.49 -0.79
CA ALA A 160 8.07 6.35 -1.53
C ALA A 160 8.34 5.19 -0.56
N ASP A 161 7.82 4.02 -0.90
CA ASP A 161 8.03 2.77 -0.16
C ASP A 161 8.51 1.72 -1.15
N LYS A 162 9.62 1.05 -0.84
CA LYS A 162 10.21 -0.01 -1.66
C LYS A 162 10.14 -1.33 -0.92
N ASP A 163 9.80 -2.40 -1.63
CA ASP A 163 9.76 -3.79 -1.13
C ASP A 163 8.92 -3.91 0.16
N LYS A 164 7.70 -3.36 0.12
CA LYS A 164 6.74 -3.36 1.24
C LYS A 164 5.52 -4.22 0.93
N LEU A 165 4.82 -4.63 1.99
CA LEU A 165 3.55 -5.35 1.92
C LEU A 165 2.45 -4.40 1.46
N LEU A 166 1.80 -4.76 0.36
CA LEU A 166 0.68 -4.03 -0.24
C LEU A 166 -0.56 -4.92 -0.25
N PRO A 167 -1.73 -4.42 0.19
CA PRO A 167 -2.97 -5.16 0.02
C PRO A 167 -3.30 -5.25 -1.48
N THR A 168 -3.75 -6.43 -1.91
CA THR A 168 -4.29 -6.61 -3.25
C THR A 168 -5.76 -6.16 -3.26
N ALA A 169 -6.34 -6.00 -4.45
CA ALA A 169 -7.77 -5.69 -4.56
C ALA A 169 -8.66 -6.74 -3.89
N THR A 170 -8.33 -8.03 -4.07
CA THR A 170 -9.05 -9.12 -3.40
C THR A 170 -8.90 -9.04 -1.88
N GLY A 171 -7.69 -8.75 -1.37
CA GLY A 171 -7.46 -8.56 0.06
C GLY A 171 -8.28 -7.40 0.63
N THR A 172 -8.31 -6.26 -0.06
CA THR A 172 -9.11 -5.09 0.33
C THR A 172 -10.60 -5.42 0.33
N GLN A 173 -11.13 -5.99 -0.75
CA GLN A 173 -12.55 -6.30 -0.87
C GLN A 173 -13.02 -7.32 0.17
N VAL A 174 -12.21 -8.35 0.44
CA VAL A 174 -12.51 -9.32 1.50
C VAL A 174 -12.49 -8.63 2.87
N THR A 175 -11.51 -7.76 3.13
CA THR A 175 -11.41 -7.04 4.40
C THR A 175 -12.61 -6.12 4.61
N GLU A 176 -12.97 -5.31 3.62
CA GLU A 176 -14.14 -4.41 3.67
C GLU A 176 -15.43 -5.20 3.90
N PHE A 177 -15.62 -6.31 3.19
CA PHE A 177 -16.76 -7.19 3.41
C PHE A 177 -16.80 -7.74 4.85
N LEU A 178 -15.66 -8.19 5.38
CA LEU A 178 -15.59 -8.73 6.73
C LEU A 178 -15.80 -7.65 7.80
N GLU A 179 -15.29 -6.45 7.62
CA GLU A 179 -15.48 -5.34 8.56
C GLU A 179 -16.95 -4.88 8.60
N GLN A 180 -17.61 -4.84 7.44
CA GLN A 180 -19.02 -4.43 7.34
C GLN A 180 -19.96 -5.46 7.98
N ASN A 181 -19.70 -6.75 7.76
CA ASN A 181 -20.63 -7.83 8.15
C ASN A 181 -20.25 -8.52 9.47
N PHE A 182 -18.98 -8.50 9.85
CA PHE A 182 -18.44 -9.19 11.03
C PHE A 182 -17.55 -8.28 11.90
N PRO A 183 -17.99 -7.07 12.27
CA PRO A 183 -17.15 -6.08 12.96
C PRO A 183 -16.58 -6.59 14.30
N LYS A 184 -17.30 -7.45 15.01
CA LYS A 184 -16.83 -8.05 16.27
C LYS A 184 -15.67 -9.03 16.08
N ILE A 185 -15.68 -9.81 15.00
CA ILE A 185 -14.60 -10.76 14.70
C ILE A 185 -13.35 -10.01 14.21
N MET A 186 -13.57 -8.94 13.44
CA MET A 186 -12.50 -8.10 12.88
C MET A 186 -11.86 -7.16 13.91
N ASP A 187 -12.38 -7.06 15.14
CA ASP A 187 -11.74 -6.30 16.21
C ASP A 187 -10.44 -6.98 16.67
N TYR A 188 -9.35 -6.21 16.65
CA TYR A 188 -8.05 -6.63 17.17
C TYR A 188 -8.12 -7.11 18.63
N LYS A 189 -8.92 -6.45 19.47
CA LYS A 189 -9.07 -6.83 20.88
C LYS A 189 -9.75 -8.19 21.05
N PHE A 190 -10.71 -8.51 20.19
CA PHE A 190 -11.37 -9.80 20.19
C PHE A 190 -10.36 -10.91 19.90
N THR A 191 -9.57 -10.74 18.83
CA THR A 191 -8.58 -11.74 18.42
C THR A 191 -7.50 -11.93 19.49
N ALA A 192 -6.95 -10.84 20.03
CA ALA A 192 -5.99 -10.90 21.12
C ALA A 192 -6.56 -11.56 22.40
N GLY A 193 -7.85 -11.31 22.68
CA GLY A 193 -8.57 -11.93 23.78
C GLY A 193 -8.71 -13.45 23.60
N CYS A 194 -9.04 -13.93 22.41
CA CYS A 194 -9.09 -15.36 22.09
C CYS A 194 -7.73 -16.02 22.31
N GLU A 195 -6.65 -15.41 21.82
CA GLU A 195 -5.29 -15.91 22.01
C GLU A 195 -4.92 -16.02 23.50
N ALA A 196 -5.28 -15.01 24.30
CA ALA A 196 -5.07 -15.06 25.76
C ALA A 196 -5.90 -16.15 26.46
N ILE A 197 -7.09 -16.49 25.95
CA ILE A 197 -7.89 -17.60 26.46
C ILE A 197 -7.23 -18.94 26.10
N PHE A 198 -6.70 -19.08 24.89
CA PHE A 198 -5.97 -20.29 24.49
C PHE A 198 -4.74 -20.51 25.36
N ASP A 199 -4.00 -19.45 25.71
CA ASP A 199 -2.88 -19.56 26.66
C ASP A 199 -3.35 -20.04 28.05
N LYS A 200 -4.50 -19.55 28.54
CA LYS A 200 -5.08 -19.99 29.83
C LYS A 200 -5.49 -21.46 29.80
N ILE A 201 -6.05 -21.93 28.67
CA ILE A 201 -6.40 -23.33 28.46
C ILE A 201 -5.14 -24.19 28.43
N ALA A 202 -4.10 -23.77 27.70
CA ALA A 202 -2.82 -24.47 27.65
C ALA A 202 -2.13 -24.55 29.03
N ALA A 203 -2.29 -23.51 29.87
CA ALA A 203 -1.82 -23.48 31.24
C ALA A 203 -2.70 -24.27 32.24
N GLY A 204 -3.84 -24.82 31.81
CA GLY A 204 -4.77 -25.56 32.67
C GLY A 204 -5.63 -24.70 33.61
N THR A 205 -5.59 -23.38 33.46
CA THR A 205 -6.35 -22.43 34.30
C THR A 205 -7.79 -22.21 33.83
N GLN A 206 -8.09 -22.56 32.58
CA GLN A 206 -9.43 -22.55 31.99
C GLN A 206 -9.65 -23.81 31.16
N THR A 207 -10.90 -24.16 30.87
CA THR A 207 -11.24 -25.34 30.05
C THR A 207 -11.90 -24.94 28.75
N TYR A 208 -11.59 -25.65 27.66
CA TYR A 208 -12.19 -25.40 26.34
C TYR A 208 -13.72 -25.55 26.36
N GLN A 209 -14.26 -26.40 27.25
CA GLN A 209 -15.70 -26.64 27.42
C GLN A 209 -16.47 -25.40 27.89
N GLN A 210 -15.79 -24.45 28.55
CA GLN A 210 -16.38 -23.17 28.94
C GLN A 210 -16.31 -22.14 27.81
N PHE A 211 -15.31 -22.25 26.92
CA PHE A 211 -15.06 -21.28 25.85
C PHE A 211 -15.82 -21.60 24.56
N VAL A 212 -15.73 -22.84 24.06
CA VAL A 212 -16.27 -23.24 22.75
C VAL A 212 -17.78 -22.96 22.63
N PRO A 213 -18.64 -23.33 23.61
CA PRO A 213 -20.07 -23.03 23.49
C PRO A 213 -20.39 -21.52 23.47
N MET A 214 -19.60 -20.71 24.19
CA MET A 214 -19.75 -19.25 24.17
C MET A 214 -19.33 -18.68 22.82
N PHE A 215 -18.26 -19.18 22.23
CA PHE A 215 -17.78 -18.76 20.92
C PHE A 215 -18.77 -19.15 19.82
N ASP A 216 -19.18 -20.42 19.78
CA ASP A 216 -20.08 -20.97 18.75
C ASP A 216 -21.44 -20.28 18.74
N LYS A 217 -22.02 -20.02 19.93
CA LYS A 217 -23.30 -19.30 20.03
C LYS A 217 -23.24 -17.91 19.39
N ASN A 218 -22.13 -17.21 19.55
CA ASN A 218 -21.93 -15.89 18.95
C ASN A 218 -21.65 -15.99 17.44
N LEU A 219 -20.83 -16.97 17.04
CA LEU A 219 -20.49 -17.21 15.64
C LEU A 219 -21.71 -17.56 14.79
N LEU A 220 -22.56 -18.47 15.27
CA LEU A 220 -23.78 -18.87 14.56
C LEU A 220 -24.73 -17.69 14.34
N GLY A 221 -24.85 -16.79 15.32
CA GLY A 221 -25.62 -15.56 15.17
C GLY A 221 -25.05 -14.64 14.08
N TRP A 222 -23.73 -14.54 14.00
CA TRP A 222 -23.06 -13.73 12.97
C TRP A 222 -23.16 -14.34 11.57
N VAL A 223 -22.99 -15.66 11.45
CA VAL A 223 -23.10 -16.38 10.16
C VAL A 223 -24.53 -16.34 9.64
N ALA A 224 -25.54 -16.57 10.49
CA ALA A 224 -26.95 -16.51 10.08
C ALA A 224 -27.37 -15.12 9.59
N ALA A 225 -26.78 -14.05 10.14
CA ALA A 225 -26.99 -12.70 9.64
C ALA A 225 -26.32 -12.49 8.26
N ALA A 226 -25.16 -13.11 8.03
CA ALA A 226 -24.39 -12.96 6.81
C ALA A 226 -24.81 -13.87 5.63
N ASP A 227 -25.45 -15.02 5.89
CA ASP A 227 -26.00 -15.90 4.83
C ASP A 227 -27.08 -15.19 3.99
N GLN A 228 -27.72 -14.15 4.54
CA GLN A 228 -28.65 -13.29 3.80
C GLN A 228 -27.93 -12.30 2.87
N LEU A 229 -26.62 -12.14 3.03
CA LEU A 229 -25.80 -11.12 2.38
C LEU A 229 -24.83 -11.70 1.35
N THR A 230 -24.61 -13.03 1.30
CA THR A 230 -23.60 -13.66 0.44
C THR A 230 -23.77 -13.26 -1.02
N PRO A 231 -22.91 -12.38 -1.57
CA PRO A 231 -22.75 -12.26 -3.01
C PRO A 231 -22.06 -13.53 -3.49
N ASP A 232 -22.35 -13.95 -4.73
CA ASP A 232 -21.65 -15.08 -5.35
C ASP A 232 -20.12 -14.89 -5.18
N ARG A 233 -19.38 -15.94 -4.82
CA ARG A 233 -17.92 -15.88 -4.66
C ARG A 233 -17.23 -15.36 -5.92
N ALA A 234 -17.87 -15.50 -7.09
CA ALA A 234 -17.47 -14.91 -8.36
C ALA A 234 -17.59 -13.37 -8.41
N GLU A 235 -18.54 -12.76 -7.68
CA GLU A 235 -18.67 -11.30 -7.51
C GLU A 235 -17.56 -10.73 -6.62
N LEU A 236 -17.19 -11.44 -5.55
CA LEU A 236 -16.12 -11.03 -4.63
C LEU A 236 -14.70 -11.11 -5.21
N GLN A 237 -14.54 -11.70 -6.40
CA GLN A 237 -13.28 -11.68 -7.14
C GLN A 237 -13.19 -10.48 -8.09
N LYS A 238 -14.26 -9.70 -8.23
CA LYS A 238 -14.28 -8.55 -9.13
C LYS A 238 -13.57 -7.36 -8.49
N ARG A 239 -12.40 -7.00 -9.02
CA ARG A 239 -11.63 -5.82 -8.60
C ARG A 239 -12.28 -4.55 -9.14
N LEU A 240 -12.71 -3.64 -8.27
CA LEU A 240 -13.07 -2.27 -8.66
C LEU A 240 -11.83 -1.54 -9.19
N VAL A 241 -11.95 -0.94 -10.37
CA VAL A 241 -10.87 -0.19 -11.03
C VAL A 241 -11.12 1.32 -11.01
N GLY A 242 -12.39 1.72 -10.97
CA GLY A 242 -12.82 3.12 -10.94
C GLY A 242 -14.24 3.26 -11.49
N GLN A 243 -14.66 4.50 -11.77
CA GLN A 243 -15.97 4.80 -12.35
C GLN A 243 -15.82 5.37 -13.75
N PHE A 244 -16.75 5.04 -14.63
CA PHE A 244 -16.82 5.61 -15.97
C PHE A 244 -18.28 5.86 -16.34
N GLU A 245 -18.61 7.04 -16.84
CA GLU A 245 -19.98 7.41 -17.24
C GLU A 245 -21.06 7.15 -16.16
N GLY A 246 -20.71 7.31 -14.88
CA GLY A 246 -21.62 7.10 -13.75
C GLY A 246 -21.87 5.65 -13.34
N ALA A 247 -21.14 4.69 -13.91
CA ALA A 247 -21.18 3.27 -13.52
C ALA A 247 -19.79 2.73 -13.15
N ASP A 248 -19.76 1.77 -12.23
CA ASP A 248 -18.53 1.13 -11.78
C ASP A 248 -17.89 0.27 -12.88
N MET A 249 -16.55 0.29 -12.93
CA MET A 249 -15.74 -0.61 -13.75
C MET A 249 -15.10 -1.68 -12.87
N LEU A 250 -15.48 -2.93 -13.10
CA LEU A 250 -15.09 -4.09 -12.30
C LEU A 250 -14.30 -5.09 -13.14
N ILE A 251 -13.09 -5.46 -12.74
CA ILE A 251 -12.30 -6.51 -13.40
C ILE A 251 -12.62 -7.87 -12.80
N GLY A 252 -13.12 -8.79 -13.62
CA GLY A 252 -13.36 -10.19 -13.24
C GLY A 252 -12.65 -11.17 -14.17
N THR A 253 -12.77 -12.46 -13.85
CA THR A 253 -12.29 -13.56 -14.71
C THR A 253 -13.48 -14.42 -15.13
N GLY A 254 -13.61 -14.66 -16.43
CA GLY A 254 -14.69 -15.45 -17.02
C GLY A 254 -14.19 -16.58 -17.92
N LYS A 255 -15.10 -17.28 -18.59
CA LYS A 255 -14.78 -18.39 -19.50
C LYS A 255 -13.81 -18.01 -20.64
N ASN A 256 -13.81 -16.74 -21.04
CA ASN A 256 -13.01 -16.21 -22.15
C ASN A 256 -11.80 -15.37 -21.66
N GLY A 257 -11.33 -15.61 -20.44
CA GLY A 257 -10.25 -14.85 -19.83
C GLY A 257 -10.72 -13.63 -19.03
N PRO A 258 -9.77 -12.75 -18.65
CA PRO A 258 -10.07 -11.58 -17.83
C PRO A 258 -10.89 -10.53 -18.60
N TYR A 259 -11.80 -9.86 -17.90
CA TYR A 259 -12.71 -8.87 -18.49
C TYR A 259 -12.92 -7.67 -17.58
N ILE A 260 -13.35 -6.55 -18.17
CA ILE A 260 -13.89 -5.38 -17.48
C ILE A 260 -15.42 -5.42 -17.61
N ALA A 261 -16.15 -5.45 -16.51
CA ALA A 261 -17.59 -5.25 -16.46
C ALA A 261 -17.88 -3.76 -16.25
N HIS A 262 -18.71 -3.19 -17.12
CA HIS A 262 -19.13 -1.79 -17.06
C HIS A 262 -20.50 -1.63 -17.72
N ALA A 263 -21.46 -1.02 -17.02
CA ALA A 263 -22.83 -0.76 -17.49
C ALA A 263 -23.48 -2.00 -18.18
N GLU A 264 -23.53 -3.13 -17.45
CA GLU A 264 -24.09 -4.42 -17.90
C GLU A 264 -23.37 -5.09 -19.08
N LYS A 265 -22.25 -4.54 -19.54
CA LYS A 265 -21.44 -5.09 -20.64
C LYS A 265 -20.07 -5.56 -20.15
N TYR A 266 -19.53 -6.53 -20.88
CA TYR A 266 -18.25 -7.17 -20.58
C TYR A 266 -17.24 -6.89 -21.71
N TYR A 267 -16.05 -6.43 -21.35
CA TYR A 267 -14.99 -6.06 -22.28
C TYR A 267 -13.74 -6.90 -21.97
N THR A 268 -13.39 -7.84 -22.86
CA THR A 268 -12.23 -8.73 -22.67
C THR A 268 -10.92 -7.94 -22.67
N ILE A 269 -10.10 -8.19 -21.64
CA ILE A 269 -8.75 -7.63 -21.52
C ILE A 269 -7.81 -8.44 -22.43
N PRO A 270 -7.10 -7.81 -23.38
CA PRO A 270 -6.19 -8.52 -24.29
C PRO A 270 -5.01 -9.20 -23.58
N ASP A 271 -4.51 -10.27 -24.18
CA ASP A 271 -3.28 -10.92 -23.76
C ASP A 271 -2.10 -9.94 -23.82
N GLY A 272 -1.34 -9.84 -22.73
CA GLY A 272 -0.25 -8.88 -22.56
C GLY A 272 -0.57 -7.68 -21.67
N VAL A 273 -1.85 -7.44 -21.34
CA VAL A 273 -2.25 -6.46 -20.33
C VAL A 273 -2.58 -7.17 -19.02
N SER A 274 -1.83 -6.87 -17.95
CA SER A 274 -2.07 -7.48 -16.65
C SER A 274 -3.36 -6.95 -16.01
N PRO A 275 -4.36 -7.81 -15.70
CA PRO A 275 -5.61 -7.39 -15.05
C PRO A 275 -5.42 -6.82 -13.65
N THR A 276 -4.33 -7.20 -12.96
CA THR A 276 -4.04 -6.76 -11.58
C THR A 276 -3.48 -5.35 -11.52
N THR A 277 -2.72 -4.93 -12.53
CA THR A 277 -2.07 -3.60 -12.58
C THR A 277 -2.78 -2.60 -13.48
N LEU A 278 -3.92 -2.98 -14.07
CA LEU A 278 -4.69 -2.15 -15.01
C LEU A 278 -5.24 -0.89 -14.31
N SER A 279 -4.84 0.29 -14.77
CA SER A 279 -5.29 1.57 -14.20
C SER A 279 -6.66 2.01 -14.70
N GLU A 280 -7.33 2.90 -13.98
CA GLU A 280 -8.62 3.48 -14.38
C GLU A 280 -8.60 4.06 -15.80
N ALA A 281 -7.60 4.87 -16.12
CA ALA A 281 -7.44 5.47 -17.46
C ALA A 281 -7.27 4.40 -18.56
N GLN A 282 -6.55 3.31 -18.28
CA GLN A 282 -6.41 2.19 -19.21
C GLN A 282 -7.72 1.43 -19.38
N ALA A 283 -8.51 1.26 -18.32
CA ALA A 283 -9.83 0.62 -18.38
C ALA A 283 -10.79 1.43 -19.25
N GLN A 284 -10.86 2.74 -19.04
CA GLN A 284 -11.67 3.66 -19.83
C GLN A 284 -11.28 3.64 -21.31
N ALA A 285 -9.97 3.63 -21.61
CA ALA A 285 -9.46 3.55 -22.97
C ALA A 285 -9.85 2.23 -23.66
N LEU A 286 -9.74 1.09 -22.97
CA LEU A 286 -10.14 -0.22 -23.49
C LEU A 286 -11.65 -0.30 -23.77
N ILE A 287 -12.48 0.20 -22.86
CA ILE A 287 -13.93 0.27 -23.04
C ILE A 287 -14.26 1.12 -24.28
N THR A 288 -13.67 2.31 -24.37
CA THR A 288 -13.90 3.25 -25.48
C THR A 288 -13.48 2.64 -26.82
N GLN A 289 -12.29 2.05 -26.88
CA GLN A 289 -11.77 1.39 -28.08
C GLN A 289 -12.70 0.25 -28.52
N ARG A 290 -13.12 -0.62 -27.59
CA ARG A 290 -13.98 -1.77 -27.91
C ARG A 290 -15.36 -1.34 -28.38
N ARG A 291 -15.92 -0.24 -27.85
CA ARG A 291 -17.18 0.34 -28.32
C ARG A 291 -17.06 0.91 -29.74
N GLN A 292 -15.93 1.51 -30.09
CA GLN A 292 -15.68 2.03 -31.45
C GLN A 292 -15.51 0.92 -32.49
N THR A 293 -14.90 -0.20 -32.11
CA THR A 293 -14.70 -1.37 -32.98
C THR A 293 -15.86 -2.37 -32.91
N ALA A 294 -16.91 -2.07 -32.14
CA ALA A 294 -18.05 -2.96 -31.97
C ALA A 294 -18.79 -3.12 -33.30
N PRO A 295 -19.27 -4.34 -33.63
CA PRO A 295 -20.06 -4.54 -34.83
C PRO A 295 -21.31 -3.65 -34.81
N ARG A 296 -21.49 -2.84 -35.86
CA ARG A 296 -22.63 -1.91 -35.98
C ARG A 296 -23.49 -2.27 -37.18
N GLU A 297 -24.80 -2.17 -37.04
CA GLU A 297 -25.72 -2.27 -38.17
C GLU A 297 -25.60 -1.03 -39.04
N VAL A 298 -25.35 -1.22 -40.35
CA VAL A 298 -25.17 -0.11 -41.31
C VAL A 298 -26.34 0.07 -42.27
N GLY A 299 -27.30 -0.85 -42.26
CA GLY A 299 -28.49 -0.81 -43.09
C GLY A 299 -29.13 -2.18 -43.25
N GLN A 300 -30.19 -2.25 -44.06
CA GLN A 300 -30.88 -3.51 -44.37
C GLN A 300 -30.74 -3.82 -45.86
N HIS A 301 -30.40 -5.07 -46.19
CA HIS A 301 -30.40 -5.58 -47.56
C HIS A 301 -31.35 -6.77 -47.64
N GLN A 302 -32.34 -6.69 -48.54
CA GLN A 302 -33.39 -7.71 -48.72
C GLN A 302 -34.14 -8.04 -47.42
N GLY A 303 -34.47 -7.02 -46.62
CA GLY A 303 -35.19 -7.17 -45.35
C GLY A 303 -34.37 -7.76 -44.19
N LYS A 304 -33.05 -7.95 -44.37
CA LYS A 304 -32.15 -8.47 -43.32
C LYS A 304 -31.05 -7.46 -42.98
N PRO A 305 -30.61 -7.37 -41.72
CA PRO A 305 -29.61 -6.40 -41.29
C PRO A 305 -28.22 -6.74 -41.85
N VAL A 306 -27.50 -5.70 -42.27
CA VAL A 306 -26.09 -5.76 -42.65
C VAL A 306 -25.27 -5.14 -41.53
N VAL A 307 -24.34 -5.90 -40.97
CA VAL A 307 -23.51 -5.51 -39.83
C VAL A 307 -22.07 -5.33 -40.26
N VAL A 308 -21.48 -4.17 -40.00
CA VAL A 308 -20.04 -3.94 -40.18
C VAL A 308 -19.32 -4.26 -38.88
N GLY A 309 -18.25 -5.04 -38.94
CA GLY A 309 -17.36 -5.29 -37.81
C GLY A 309 -15.88 -5.24 -38.20
N GLN A 310 -15.00 -5.35 -37.22
CA GLN A 310 -13.55 -5.38 -37.42
C GLN A 310 -12.98 -6.70 -36.91
N GLY A 311 -12.35 -7.47 -37.80
CA GLY A 311 -11.79 -8.79 -37.50
C GLY A 311 -10.27 -8.85 -37.71
N PRO A 312 -9.64 -10.02 -37.48
CA PRO A 312 -8.19 -10.19 -37.60
C PRO A 312 -7.62 -9.89 -39.00
N LYS A 313 -8.46 -9.97 -40.04
CA LYS A 313 -8.10 -9.76 -41.45
C LYS A 313 -8.54 -8.39 -42.01
N GLY A 314 -9.01 -7.49 -41.15
CA GLY A 314 -9.54 -6.17 -41.54
C GLY A 314 -11.04 -6.01 -41.29
N VAL A 315 -11.61 -4.96 -41.86
CA VAL A 315 -13.04 -4.64 -41.73
C VAL A 315 -13.87 -5.62 -42.55
N TYR A 316 -14.98 -6.11 -41.99
CA TYR A 316 -15.89 -7.02 -42.67
C TYR A 316 -17.34 -6.54 -42.58
N LEU A 317 -18.13 -6.96 -43.56
CA LEU A 317 -19.58 -6.87 -43.61
C LEU A 317 -20.14 -8.27 -43.37
N LYS A 318 -21.02 -8.41 -42.39
CA LYS A 318 -21.79 -9.62 -42.13
C LYS A 318 -23.21 -9.40 -42.58
N TRP A 319 -23.68 -10.27 -43.46
CA TRP A 319 -25.09 -10.34 -43.85
C TRP A 319 -25.52 -11.80 -43.75
N HIS A 320 -26.50 -12.06 -42.89
CA HIS A 320 -26.89 -13.42 -42.49
C HIS A 320 -25.71 -14.20 -41.85
N GLU A 321 -25.27 -15.30 -42.48
CA GLU A 321 -24.14 -16.12 -42.04
C GLU A 321 -22.88 -15.90 -42.88
N GLN A 322 -22.93 -15.01 -43.86
CA GLN A 322 -21.83 -14.73 -44.77
C GLN A 322 -21.04 -13.51 -44.33
N TYR A 323 -19.72 -13.58 -44.53
CA TYR A 323 -18.76 -12.52 -44.22
C TYR A 323 -18.11 -12.04 -45.52
N PHE A 324 -18.11 -10.73 -45.72
CA PHE A 324 -17.50 -10.07 -46.87
C PHE A 324 -16.42 -9.11 -46.36
N ASN A 325 -15.18 -9.25 -46.82
CA ASN A 325 -14.12 -8.34 -46.40
C ASN A 325 -14.19 -7.03 -47.18
N ALA A 326 -14.07 -5.91 -46.48
CA ALA A 326 -13.91 -4.60 -47.09
C ALA A 326 -12.47 -4.41 -47.59
N PRO A 327 -12.23 -3.53 -48.58
CA PRO A 327 -10.88 -3.19 -49.04
C PRO A 327 -9.97 -2.73 -47.89
N ALA A 328 -8.67 -3.03 -47.98
CA ALA A 328 -7.69 -2.86 -46.90
C ALA A 328 -7.65 -1.46 -46.27
N ASP A 329 -7.95 -0.40 -47.04
CA ASP A 329 -7.92 1.00 -46.57
C ASP A 329 -9.27 1.52 -46.06
N THR A 330 -10.26 0.65 -45.88
CA THR A 330 -11.61 1.06 -45.50
C THR A 330 -11.77 1.06 -43.98
N ALA A 331 -11.91 2.25 -43.37
CA ALA A 331 -12.25 2.36 -41.96
C ALA A 331 -13.71 1.90 -41.71
N ALA A 332 -13.94 1.10 -40.65
CA ALA A 332 -15.27 0.58 -40.30
C ALA A 332 -16.30 1.70 -40.08
N ALA A 333 -15.87 2.87 -39.61
CA ALA A 333 -16.71 4.06 -39.41
C ALA A 333 -17.17 4.72 -40.74
N ALA A 334 -16.46 4.51 -41.84
CA ALA A 334 -16.74 5.15 -43.14
C ALA A 334 -17.74 4.38 -44.02
N ILE A 335 -18.18 3.19 -43.60
CA ILE A 335 -19.14 2.36 -44.35
C ILE A 335 -20.57 2.79 -44.02
N THR A 336 -21.34 3.21 -45.02
CA THR A 336 -22.76 3.59 -44.88
C THR A 336 -23.60 2.84 -45.91
N ALA A 337 -24.92 2.74 -45.67
CA ALA A 337 -25.87 1.99 -46.52
C ALA A 337 -25.85 2.34 -48.02
N GLY A 338 -25.28 3.49 -48.42
CA GLY A 338 -25.32 4.01 -49.79
C GLY A 338 -24.09 3.73 -50.65
N ARG A 339 -23.04 3.07 -50.13
CA ARG A 339 -21.83 2.79 -50.90
C ARG A 339 -22.03 1.48 -51.67
N ARG A 340 -22.31 1.59 -52.98
CA ARG A 340 -22.47 0.44 -53.90
C ARG A 340 -21.16 -0.30 -54.13
#